data_AF-A0A1A8HB54-F1
#
_entry.id   AF-A0A1A8HB54-F1
#
_cell.length_a   1.000
_cell.length_b   1.000
_cell.length_c   1.000
_cell.angle_alpha   90.00
_cell.angle_beta   90.00
_cell.angle_gamma   90.00
#
_symmetry.space_group_name_H-M   'P 1'
#
loop_
_entity.id
_entity.type
_entity.pdbx_description
1 polymer ?
#
loop_
_entity_poly.entity_id
_entity_poly.type
_entity_poly.pdbx_seq_one_letter_code
_entity_poly.pdbx_strand_id
1 'polypeptide(L)'
;GGWTVFQRRLDGSVNFYRPWNQYKRGFGNAAGEYWLGLENIYQLTRLQNYELMVDLEDFEGNKKFALYSSFKVDSESEGYRLQVTGFNNKGGSGDGLGYHNGFKFSTFDKDQDTWNNNCARTYLGAFWYGACHHTNPNGIYRWGADNTIFAIGVE
;
A
#
# COMPACT_ATOMS: atom_id res chain seq x y z
N GLY A 1 13.26 -18.45 -4.70
CA GLY A 1 13.10 -16.98 -4.68
C GLY A 1 13.37 -16.47 -3.28
N GLY A 2 13.81 -15.21 -3.14
CA GLY A 2 14.20 -14.59 -1.86
C GLY A 2 13.32 -13.42 -1.42
N TRP A 3 12.09 -13.30 -1.96
CA TRP A 3 11.16 -12.21 -1.64
C TRP A 3 10.22 -12.58 -0.48
N THR A 4 10.02 -11.64 0.44
CA THR A 4 8.97 -11.72 1.46
C THR A 4 7.78 -10.87 1.03
N VAL A 5 6.63 -11.51 0.81
CA VAL A 5 5.39 -10.81 0.46
C VAL A 5 4.75 -10.25 1.73
N PHE A 6 4.43 -8.96 1.75
CA PHE A 6 3.78 -8.31 2.89
C PHE A 6 2.35 -7.81 2.60
N GLN A 7 1.95 -7.76 1.35
CA GLN A 7 0.60 -7.40 0.91
C GLN A 7 0.24 -8.25 -0.31
N ARG A 8 -1.01 -8.72 -0.37
CA ARG A 8 -1.54 -9.44 -1.54
C ARG A 8 -3.04 -9.19 -1.68
N ARG A 9 -3.46 -8.83 -2.90
CA ARG A 9 -4.88 -8.70 -3.35
C ARG A 9 -5.09 -9.66 -4.52
N LEU A 10 -6.27 -10.28 -4.60
CA LEU A 10 -6.56 -11.32 -5.61
C LEU A 10 -8.03 -11.42 -6.00
N ASP A 11 -8.93 -11.36 -5.02
CA ASP A 11 -10.32 -11.77 -5.19
C ASP A 11 -11.29 -11.00 -4.30
N GLY A 12 -10.83 -9.96 -3.59
CA GLY A 12 -11.67 -9.16 -2.71
C GLY A 12 -12.31 -9.93 -1.54
N SER A 13 -11.86 -11.15 -1.24
CA SER A 13 -12.37 -11.96 -0.13
C SER A 13 -12.08 -11.34 1.24
N VAL A 14 -11.07 -10.45 1.32
CA VAL A 14 -10.71 -9.74 2.53
C VAL A 14 -11.02 -8.25 2.38
N ASN A 15 -11.79 -7.72 3.33
CA ASN A 15 -11.98 -6.27 3.43
C ASN A 15 -10.68 -5.59 3.89
N PHE A 16 -10.15 -4.63 3.11
CA PHE A 16 -8.98 -3.82 3.46
C PHE A 16 -9.34 -2.45 4.09
N TYR A 17 -10.60 -2.04 4.09
CA TYR A 17 -11.04 -0.84 4.81
C TYR A 17 -11.14 -1.13 6.32
N ARG A 18 -10.01 -0.99 7.02
CA ARG A 18 -9.76 -1.51 8.38
C ARG A 18 -9.15 -0.43 9.29
N PRO A 19 -9.38 -0.53 10.62
CA PRO A 19 -8.85 0.44 11.58
C PRO A 19 -7.34 0.29 11.81
N TRP A 20 -6.71 1.33 12.37
CA TRP A 20 -5.28 1.41 12.67
C TRP A 20 -4.71 0.15 13.32
N ASN A 21 -5.37 -0.34 14.37
CA ASN A 21 -4.89 -1.49 15.13
C ASN A 21 -4.81 -2.78 14.29
N GLN A 22 -5.64 -2.93 13.27
CA GLN A 22 -5.56 -4.08 12.35
C GLN A 22 -4.43 -3.89 11.34
N TYR A 23 -4.24 -2.68 10.80
CA TYR A 23 -3.09 -2.39 9.94
C TYR A 23 -1.75 -2.51 10.67
N LYS A 24 -1.71 -2.18 11.95
CA LYS A 24 -0.54 -2.37 12.81
C LYS A 24 -0.17 -3.85 12.97
N ARG A 25 -1.14 -4.68 13.33
CA ARG A 25 -0.94 -6.11 13.67
C ARG A 25 -0.90 -7.05 12.46
N GLY A 26 -1.53 -6.65 11.35
CA GLY A 26 -1.77 -7.52 10.21
C GLY A 26 -3.16 -8.18 10.25
N PHE A 27 -3.63 -8.60 9.07
CA PHE A 27 -4.92 -9.27 8.88
C PHE A 27 -4.92 -10.08 7.57
N GLY A 28 -5.91 -10.96 7.42
CA GLY A 28 -6.06 -11.83 6.25
C GLY A 28 -5.36 -13.17 6.39
N ASN A 29 -5.13 -13.85 5.27
CA ASN A 29 -4.52 -15.18 5.22
C ASN A 29 -3.45 -15.23 4.12
N ALA A 30 -2.25 -15.71 4.45
CA ALA A 30 -1.13 -15.85 3.50
C ALA A 30 -1.44 -16.76 2.29
N ALA A 31 -2.41 -17.68 2.42
CA ALA A 31 -2.90 -18.49 1.31
C ALA A 31 -3.75 -17.68 0.30
N GLY A 32 -4.32 -16.55 0.72
CA GLY A 32 -5.18 -15.66 -0.08
C GLY A 32 -4.73 -14.20 0.01
N GLU A 33 -5.66 -13.31 0.32
CA GLU A 33 -5.38 -11.89 0.54
C GLU A 33 -4.94 -11.61 1.98
N TYR A 34 -3.91 -10.78 2.16
CA TYR A 34 -3.45 -10.39 3.49
C TYR A 34 -2.63 -9.10 3.49
N TRP A 35 -2.50 -8.56 4.70
CA TRP A 35 -1.57 -7.51 5.08
C TRP A 35 -0.73 -8.00 6.26
N LEU A 36 0.58 -7.99 6.12
CA LEU A 36 1.51 -8.55 7.12
C LEU A 36 1.48 -7.79 8.45
N GLY A 37 1.16 -6.48 8.43
CA GLY A 37 1.17 -5.62 9.60
C GLY A 37 2.33 -4.62 9.56
N LEU A 38 2.04 -3.34 9.84
CA LEU A 38 3.02 -2.26 9.83
C LEU A 38 4.16 -2.50 10.83
N GLU A 39 3.85 -3.07 12.00
CA GLU A 39 4.88 -3.39 12.98
C GLU A 39 5.85 -4.44 12.44
N ASN A 40 5.32 -5.49 11.81
CA ASN A 40 6.16 -6.54 11.20
C ASN A 40 7.03 -5.97 10.05
N ILE A 41 6.46 -5.11 9.21
CA ILE A 41 7.19 -4.46 8.11
C ILE A 41 8.29 -3.54 8.64
N TYR A 42 8.01 -2.75 9.69
CA TYR A 42 9.03 -1.93 10.38
C TYR A 42 10.17 -2.81 10.92
N GLN A 43 9.84 -3.88 11.65
CA GLN A 43 10.85 -4.78 12.23
C GLN A 43 11.73 -5.45 11.16
N LEU A 44 11.14 -5.83 10.02
CA LEU A 44 11.88 -6.39 8.88
C LEU A 44 12.82 -5.35 8.28
N THR A 45 12.33 -4.15 7.99
CA THR A 45 13.06 -3.14 7.20
C THR A 45 13.98 -2.23 8.01
N ARG A 46 14.02 -2.34 9.35
CA ARG A 46 14.83 -1.44 10.20
C ARG A 46 16.34 -1.73 10.18
N LEU A 47 16.75 -2.97 9.93
CA LEU A 47 18.14 -3.42 10.14
C LEU A 47 19.03 -3.32 8.90
N GLN A 48 18.44 -3.41 7.72
CA GLN A 48 19.16 -3.38 6.46
C GLN A 48 18.30 -2.76 5.36
N ASN A 49 18.93 -2.41 4.25
CA ASN A 49 18.22 -1.94 3.07
C ASN A 49 17.56 -3.11 2.36
N TYR A 50 16.28 -2.96 2.04
CA TYR A 50 15.52 -3.90 1.23
C TYR A 50 15.10 -3.25 -0.09
N GLU A 51 15.07 -4.05 -1.14
CA GLU A 51 14.38 -3.68 -2.37
C GLU A 51 12.88 -3.93 -2.21
N LEU A 52 12.07 -3.18 -2.95
CA LEU A 52 10.63 -3.40 -3.05
C LEU A 52 10.26 -3.73 -4.49
N MET A 53 9.46 -4.78 -4.65
CA MET A 53 8.80 -5.14 -5.89
C MET A 53 7.28 -5.03 -5.68
N VAL A 54 6.61 -4.36 -6.61
CA VAL A 54 5.14 -4.29 -6.68
C VAL A 54 4.73 -4.96 -7.97
N ASP A 55 4.11 -6.14 -7.85
CA ASP A 55 3.55 -6.87 -8.99
C ASP A 55 2.06 -6.51 -9.15
N LEU A 56 1.65 -6.25 -10.39
CA LEU A 56 0.30 -5.86 -10.76
C LEU A 56 -0.19 -6.74 -11.91
N GLU A 57 -1.46 -7.13 -11.85
CA GLU A 57 -2.14 -7.87 -12.90
C GLU A 57 -3.55 -7.30 -13.06
N ASP A 58 -3.90 -6.89 -14.27
CA ASP A 58 -5.25 -6.41 -14.57
C ASP A 58 -6.21 -7.59 -14.87
N PHE A 59 -7.50 -7.28 -15.00
CA PHE A 59 -8.54 -8.27 -15.28
C PHE A 59 -8.44 -8.93 -16.67
N GLU A 60 -7.61 -8.39 -17.57
CA GLU A 60 -7.31 -8.99 -18.88
C GLU A 60 -6.09 -9.92 -18.81
N GLY A 61 -5.43 -10.00 -17.65
CA GLY A 61 -4.25 -10.83 -17.40
C GLY A 61 -2.93 -10.15 -17.78
N ASN A 62 -2.93 -8.85 -18.07
CA ASN A 62 -1.71 -8.13 -18.37
C ASN A 62 -0.94 -7.87 -17.07
N LYS A 63 0.35 -8.25 -17.07
CA LYS A 63 1.21 -8.14 -15.89
C LYS A 63 2.20 -6.99 -16.04
N LYS A 64 2.35 -6.20 -14.98
CA LYS A 64 3.33 -5.12 -14.86
C LYS A 64 3.97 -5.17 -13.49
N PHE A 65 5.12 -4.52 -13.34
CA PHE A 65 5.76 -4.40 -12.03
C PHE A 65 6.47 -3.05 -11.85
N ALA A 66 6.65 -2.65 -10.59
CA ALA A 66 7.55 -1.56 -10.19
C ALA A 66 8.66 -2.12 -9.30
N LEU A 67 9.88 -1.61 -9.48
CA LEU A 67 11.01 -1.90 -8.59
C LEU A 67 11.51 -0.63 -7.94
N TYR A 68 11.86 -0.70 -6.66
CA TYR A 68 12.53 0.36 -5.90
C TYR A 68 13.75 -0.25 -5.21
N SER A 69 14.92 0.38 -5.35
CA SER A 69 16.16 -0.15 -4.77
C SER A 69 16.26 0.03 -3.25
N SER A 70 15.38 0.84 -2.66
CA SER A 70 15.32 1.02 -1.21
C SER A 70 13.87 1.20 -0.75
N PHE A 71 13.50 0.42 0.25
CA PHE A 71 12.22 0.46 0.93
C PHE A 71 12.40 0.25 2.43
N LYS A 72 11.78 1.12 3.21
CA LYS A 72 11.71 1.04 4.66
C LYS A 72 10.43 1.68 5.18
N VAL A 73 9.95 1.17 6.30
CA VAL A 73 8.90 1.79 7.11
C VAL A 73 9.53 2.19 8.44
N ASP A 74 9.28 3.42 8.90
CA ASP A 74 9.77 3.89 10.20
C ASP A 74 8.91 3.37 11.37
N SER A 75 9.28 3.69 12.61
CA SER A 75 8.57 3.21 13.81
C SER A 75 7.15 3.78 13.93
N GLU A 76 6.33 3.20 14.81
CA GLU A 76 5.00 3.72 15.15
C GLU A 76 5.03 5.17 15.65
N SER A 77 6.07 5.55 16.42
CA SER A 77 6.25 6.93 16.92
C SER A 77 6.45 7.93 15.78
N GLU A 78 7.02 7.49 14.66
CA GLU A 78 7.16 8.27 13.42
C GLU A 78 5.93 8.14 12.51
N GLY A 79 4.91 7.39 12.93
CA GLY A 79 3.68 7.17 12.18
C GLY A 79 3.80 6.13 11.08
N TYR A 80 4.71 5.15 11.22
CA TYR A 80 5.04 4.18 10.19
C TYR A 80 5.32 4.84 8.83
N ARG A 81 6.14 5.90 8.84
CA ARG A 81 6.45 6.70 7.66
C ARG A 81 7.08 5.85 6.55
N LEU A 82 6.67 6.06 5.30
CA LEU A 82 7.28 5.42 4.15
C LEU A 82 8.60 6.08 3.79
N GLN A 83 9.63 5.26 3.58
CA GLN A 83 10.90 5.64 2.97
C GLN A 83 11.08 4.77 1.73
N VAL A 84 10.94 5.34 0.54
CA VAL A 84 11.04 4.61 -0.73
C VAL A 84 11.80 5.43 -1.76
N THR A 85 12.83 4.84 -2.37
CA THR A 85 13.67 5.52 -3.37
C THR A 85 14.20 4.55 -4.43
N GLY A 86 14.77 5.10 -5.50
CA GLY A 86 15.41 4.33 -6.55
C GLY A 86 14.43 3.57 -7.44
N PHE A 87 13.32 4.21 -7.79
CA PHE A 87 12.38 3.67 -8.77
C PHE A 87 13.08 3.29 -10.07
N ASN A 88 12.72 2.13 -10.61
CA ASN A 88 13.21 1.61 -11.87
C ASN A 88 12.04 1.33 -12.83
N ASN A 89 12.12 1.91 -14.03
CA ASN A 89 11.06 1.86 -15.04
C ASN A 89 10.97 0.56 -15.84
N LYS A 90 11.84 -0.44 -15.59
CA LYS A 90 11.89 -1.70 -16.35
C LYS A 90 10.57 -2.47 -16.41
N GLY A 91 9.68 -2.33 -15.42
CA GLY A 91 8.44 -3.10 -15.33
C GLY A 91 7.17 -2.41 -15.84
N GLY A 92 7.27 -1.18 -16.38
CA GLY A 92 6.19 -0.56 -17.19
C GLY A 92 4.92 -0.13 -16.44
N SER A 93 4.86 -0.25 -15.11
CA SER A 93 3.74 0.24 -14.28
C SER A 93 3.78 1.75 -14.03
N GLY A 94 4.94 2.40 -14.21
CA GLY A 94 5.18 3.78 -13.77
C GLY A 94 5.52 3.87 -12.27
N ASP A 95 5.87 5.08 -11.83
CA ASP A 95 6.22 5.37 -10.44
C ASP A 95 4.96 5.69 -9.62
N GLY A 96 4.44 4.67 -8.94
CA GLY A 96 3.25 4.78 -8.12
C GLY A 96 3.50 5.20 -6.67
N LEU A 97 4.75 5.11 -6.17
CA LEU A 97 5.08 5.33 -4.76
C LEU A 97 5.95 6.57 -4.52
N GLY A 98 6.57 7.14 -5.55
CA GLY A 98 7.41 8.34 -5.43
C GLY A 98 6.68 9.51 -4.76
N TYR A 99 5.40 9.72 -5.10
CA TYR A 99 4.54 10.71 -4.43
C TYR A 99 4.35 10.43 -2.94
N HIS A 100 4.30 9.14 -2.56
CA HIS A 100 3.99 8.71 -1.20
C HIS A 100 5.20 8.70 -0.26
N ASN A 101 6.40 8.90 -0.81
CA ASN A 101 7.64 8.90 -0.04
C ASN A 101 7.64 10.00 1.04
N GLY A 102 7.97 9.63 2.27
CA GLY A 102 8.02 10.54 3.42
C GLY A 102 6.68 10.79 4.10
N PHE A 103 5.56 10.29 3.57
CA PHE A 103 4.26 10.42 4.24
C PHE A 103 4.04 9.34 5.31
N LYS A 104 3.20 9.67 6.28
CA LYS A 104 2.81 8.78 7.38
C LYS A 104 1.64 7.91 6.94
N PHE A 105 1.50 6.75 7.58
CA PHE A 105 0.38 5.85 7.29
C PHE A 105 -0.91 6.40 7.91
N SER A 106 -2.00 6.36 7.17
CA SER A 106 -3.32 6.84 7.58
C SER A 106 -4.38 5.75 7.42
N THR A 107 -5.32 5.72 8.36
CA THR A 107 -6.51 4.85 8.37
C THR A 107 -7.73 5.70 8.71
N PHE A 108 -8.94 5.16 8.53
CA PHE A 108 -10.16 5.95 8.76
C PHE A 108 -10.35 6.41 10.22
N ASP A 109 -9.70 5.75 11.19
CA ASP A 109 -9.73 6.07 12.62
C ASP A 109 -8.42 6.69 13.13
N LYS A 110 -7.41 6.83 12.28
CA LYS A 110 -6.16 7.53 12.58
C LYS A 110 -5.69 8.31 11.38
N ASP A 111 -5.99 9.61 11.41
CA ASP A 111 -5.63 10.57 10.37
C ASP A 111 -4.22 11.12 10.61
N GLN A 112 -3.33 10.90 9.65
CA GLN A 112 -1.96 11.38 9.66
C GLN A 112 -1.53 11.93 8.30
N ASP A 113 -2.48 12.17 7.40
CA ASP A 113 -2.21 12.70 6.06
C ASP A 113 -2.05 14.24 6.11
N THR A 114 -1.77 14.87 4.97
CA THR A 114 -1.49 16.32 4.91
C THR A 114 -2.71 17.12 4.46
N TRP A 115 -3.84 16.48 4.22
CA TRP A 115 -5.07 17.14 3.82
C TRP A 115 -5.90 17.55 5.04
N ASN A 116 -6.79 18.52 4.87
CA ASN A 116 -7.66 18.99 5.96
C ASN A 116 -8.82 18.02 6.26
N ASN A 117 -9.05 17.05 5.37
CA ASN A 117 -10.01 15.97 5.55
C ASN A 117 -9.26 14.64 5.52
N ASN A 118 -9.93 13.58 5.92
CA ASN A 118 -9.32 12.26 6.00
C ASN A 118 -9.32 11.54 4.64
N CYS A 119 -8.14 11.35 4.04
CA CYS A 119 -8.00 10.65 2.77
C CYS A 119 -8.45 9.19 2.87
N ALA A 120 -8.14 8.51 3.98
CA ALA A 120 -8.53 7.11 4.19
C ALA A 120 -10.05 6.92 4.20
N ARG A 121 -10.81 7.85 4.81
CA ARG A 121 -12.29 7.86 4.78
C ARG A 121 -12.84 8.19 3.40
N THR A 122 -12.22 9.15 2.73
CA THR A 122 -12.70 9.66 1.43
C THR A 122 -12.49 8.64 0.31
N TYR A 123 -11.35 7.96 0.32
CA TYR A 123 -10.93 7.02 -0.72
C TYR A 123 -10.96 5.55 -0.27
N LEU A 124 -11.66 5.27 0.84
CA LEU A 124 -12.00 3.92 1.33
C LEU A 124 -10.83 2.93 1.35
N GLY A 125 -9.72 3.35 1.93
CA GLY A 125 -8.50 2.56 2.01
C GLY A 125 -7.65 2.90 3.23
N ALA A 126 -6.40 2.45 3.21
CA ALA A 126 -5.38 2.88 4.15
C ALA A 126 -4.01 2.86 3.48
N PHE A 127 -3.30 3.96 3.55
CA PHE A 127 -2.03 4.10 2.86
C PHE A 127 -1.21 5.26 3.42
N TRP A 128 -0.02 5.46 2.86
CA TRP A 128 0.82 6.63 3.11
C TRP A 128 0.30 7.84 2.34
N TYR A 129 -0.86 8.36 2.75
CA TYR A 129 -1.56 9.43 2.03
C TYR A 129 -0.86 10.80 2.22
N GLY A 130 -0.83 11.58 1.15
CA GLY A 130 -0.51 13.01 1.16
C GLY A 130 -1.79 13.84 1.16
N ALA A 131 -2.21 14.29 -0.02
CA ALA A 131 -3.49 14.96 -0.26
C ALA A 131 -4.04 14.66 -1.67
N CYS A 132 -4.41 13.43 -2.03
CA CYS A 132 -4.42 12.23 -1.19
C CYS A 132 -3.47 11.14 -1.69
N HIS A 133 -3.57 10.74 -2.96
CA HIS A 133 -2.75 9.66 -3.50
C HIS A 133 -2.58 9.68 -5.01
N HIS A 134 -1.52 9.01 -5.47
CA HIS A 134 -1.38 8.57 -6.86
C HIS A 134 -1.74 7.09 -7.03
N THR A 135 -1.65 6.30 -5.96
CA THR A 135 -2.03 4.88 -5.93
C THR A 135 -2.81 4.51 -4.67
N ASN A 136 -3.68 3.51 -4.74
CA ASN A 136 -4.50 3.07 -3.61
C ASN A 136 -4.63 1.53 -3.53
N PRO A 137 -3.51 0.79 -3.35
CA PRO A 137 -3.49 -0.69 -3.42
C PRO A 137 -4.27 -1.39 -2.29
N ASN A 138 -4.64 -0.63 -1.25
CA ASN A 138 -5.44 -1.10 -0.12
C ASN A 138 -6.88 -0.57 -0.17
N GLY A 139 -7.29 0.01 -1.30
CA GLY A 139 -8.66 0.43 -1.54
C GLY A 139 -9.61 -0.75 -1.75
N ILE A 140 -10.86 -0.42 -2.05
CA ILE A 140 -11.92 -1.37 -2.38
C ILE A 140 -11.53 -2.20 -3.61
N TYR A 141 -11.77 -3.50 -3.59
CA TYR A 141 -11.52 -4.36 -4.74
C TYR A 141 -12.65 -4.19 -5.77
N ARG A 142 -12.35 -3.75 -7.00
CA ARG A 142 -13.38 -3.27 -7.94
C ARG A 142 -13.81 -4.24 -9.03
N TRP A 143 -13.23 -5.43 -9.14
CA TRP A 143 -13.57 -6.41 -10.20
C TRP A 143 -13.55 -5.86 -11.63
N GLY A 144 -12.84 -4.75 -11.85
CA GLY A 144 -12.75 -4.03 -13.11
C GLY A 144 -12.81 -2.52 -12.93
N ALA A 145 -12.48 -1.80 -14.01
CA ALA A 145 -12.65 -0.36 -14.06
C ALA A 145 -14.14 0.00 -14.06
N ASP A 146 -14.53 0.93 -13.20
CA ASP A 146 -15.86 1.53 -13.22
C ASP A 146 -15.73 3.07 -13.11
N ASN A 147 -16.11 3.76 -14.18
CA ASN A 147 -15.88 5.19 -14.34
C ASN A 147 -16.83 6.05 -13.50
N THR A 148 -17.79 5.46 -12.79
CA THR A 148 -18.74 6.20 -11.94
C THR A 148 -18.20 6.48 -10.54
N ILE A 149 -17.13 5.78 -10.13
CA ILE A 149 -16.50 5.94 -8.82
C ILE A 149 -15.06 6.36 -8.98
N PHE A 150 -14.68 7.39 -8.22
CA PHE A 150 -13.39 8.05 -8.36
C PHE A 150 -12.40 7.56 -7.30
N ALA A 151 -11.30 6.94 -7.75
CA ALA A 151 -10.06 6.74 -6.99
C ALA A 151 -10.14 5.92 -5.68
N ILE A 152 -11.24 5.20 -5.42
CA ILE A 152 -11.42 4.46 -4.16
C ILE A 152 -10.85 3.04 -4.13
N GLY A 153 -10.33 2.52 -5.25
CA GLY A 153 -10.17 1.08 -5.40
C GLY A 153 -8.96 0.59 -6.18
N VAL A 154 -8.84 -0.74 -6.15
CA VAL A 154 -7.89 -1.54 -6.90
C VAL A 154 -8.62 -2.09 -8.12
N GLU A 155 -8.06 -1.83 -9.28
CA GLU A 155 -8.53 -2.20 -10.62
C GLU A 155 -7.49 -3.04 -11.34
#